data_AF-A0A171B0M7-F1
#
_entry.id   AF-A0A171B0M7-F1
#
_cell.length_a   1.000
_cell.length_b   1.000
_cell.length_c   1.000
_cell.angle_alpha   90.00
_cell.angle_beta   90.00
_cell.angle_gamma   90.00
#
_symmetry.space_group_name_H-M   'P 1'
#
loop_
_entity.id
_entity.type
_entity.pdbx_description
1 polymer ?
#
loop_
_entity_poly.entity_id
_entity_poly.type
_entity_poly.pdbx_seq_one_letter_code
_entity_poly.pdbx_strand_id
1 'polypeptide(L)'
;KTDRKKRKGLFPVQPKPPQGFKDYLMNRCTYVLASNATNRVPPPNTNPPPNLHQGIKDLYIAQEKERHRLLMQHVIEKEKLVLSVEQEILRVHGRAARALANQALPFSACTILRDEEVYSAISPEQEEKDRNQARSRYNGRLFLSWLQDVDDKWEKIKESMLVRHHNEAESLHAVQKMDWEWKMKELGICELKSNP
;
A
#
# COMPACT_ATOMS: atom_id res chain seq x y z
N LYS A 1 40.44 -15.32 2.79
CA LYS A 1 40.33 -15.98 4.13
C LYS A 1 39.50 -15.17 5.14
N THR A 2 39.23 -13.89 4.88
CA THR A 2 38.51 -12.94 5.75
C THR A 2 36.98 -13.09 5.70
N ASP A 3 36.37 -13.37 4.55
CA ASP A 3 34.89 -13.44 4.45
C ASP A 3 34.26 -14.69 5.08
N ARG A 4 34.96 -15.82 5.04
CA ARG A 4 34.48 -17.06 5.70
C ARG A 4 34.38 -16.91 7.22
N LYS A 5 35.14 -15.98 7.83
CA LYS A 5 35.06 -15.66 9.28
C LYS A 5 33.86 -14.75 9.60
N LYS A 6 33.49 -13.82 8.71
CA LYS A 6 32.30 -12.95 8.87
C LYS A 6 31.01 -13.77 8.90
N ARG A 7 30.89 -14.76 8.01
CA ARG A 7 29.72 -15.66 7.92
C ARG A 7 29.51 -16.52 9.17
N LYS A 8 30.60 -16.94 9.82
CA LYS A 8 30.54 -17.79 11.04
C LYS A 8 29.91 -17.08 12.25
N GLY A 9 29.81 -15.75 12.23
CA GLY A 9 29.22 -14.95 13.32
C GLY A 9 27.78 -14.50 13.07
N LEU A 10 27.22 -14.73 11.88
CA LEU A 10 25.82 -14.38 11.60
C LEU A 10 24.89 -15.47 12.14
N PHE A 11 23.83 -15.05 12.83
CA PHE A 11 22.80 -15.95 13.33
C PHE A 11 21.40 -15.38 13.05
N PRO A 12 20.37 -16.24 13.04
CA PRO A 12 18.98 -15.79 12.96
C PRO A 12 18.65 -14.88 14.16
N VAL A 13 18.26 -13.64 13.88
CA VAL A 13 17.79 -12.68 14.90
C VAL A 13 16.28 -12.58 14.78
N GLN A 14 15.57 -12.89 15.87
CA GLN A 14 14.11 -12.82 15.92
C GLN A 14 13.66 -11.48 16.53
N PRO A 15 13.00 -10.60 15.77
CA PRO A 15 12.44 -9.37 16.33
C PRO A 15 11.23 -9.65 17.21
N LYS A 16 11.02 -8.79 18.21
CA LYS A 16 9.75 -8.79 18.95
C LYS A 16 8.64 -8.29 18.02
N PRO A 17 7.46 -8.93 18.01
CA PRO A 17 6.35 -8.50 17.17
C PRO A 17 5.88 -7.10 17.62
N PRO A 18 5.51 -6.22 16.68
CA PRO A 18 4.88 -4.94 17.00
C PRO A 18 3.57 -5.14 17.78
N GLN A 19 3.14 -4.08 18.49
CA GLN A 19 1.81 -4.06 19.09
C GLN A 19 0.73 -4.21 18.00
N GLY A 20 -0.28 -5.05 18.27
CA GLY A 20 -1.35 -5.31 17.31
C GLY A 20 -0.93 -6.14 16.09
N PHE A 21 0.26 -6.76 16.09
CA PHE A 21 0.74 -7.57 14.95
C PHE A 21 -0.26 -8.64 14.49
N LYS A 22 -1.03 -9.24 15.41
CA LYS A 22 -2.06 -10.22 15.07
C LYS A 22 -3.19 -9.63 14.22
N ASP A 23 -3.47 -8.34 14.40
CA ASP A 23 -4.55 -7.62 13.73
C ASP A 23 -4.13 -7.05 12.37
N TYR A 24 -2.83 -7.13 12.03
CA TYR A 24 -2.30 -6.65 10.75
C TYR A 24 -2.99 -7.33 9.57
N LEU A 25 -3.24 -6.55 8.52
CA LEU A 25 -3.88 -7.01 7.30
C LEU A 25 -3.09 -8.16 6.66
N MET A 26 -1.76 -8.10 6.69
CA MET A 26 -0.90 -9.20 6.21
C MET A 26 -1.01 -10.48 7.04
N ASN A 27 -1.30 -10.39 8.34
CA ASN A 27 -1.39 -11.55 9.22
C ASN A 27 -2.79 -12.18 9.18
N ARG A 28 -3.82 -11.35 9.04
CA ARG A 28 -5.21 -11.79 8.89
C ARG A 28 -5.50 -12.31 7.47
N CYS A 29 -4.70 -11.94 6.48
CA CYS A 29 -4.87 -12.34 5.07
C CYS A 29 -6.25 -12.02 4.50
N THR A 30 -6.89 -10.95 5.00
CA THR A 30 -8.27 -10.57 4.63
C THR A 30 -8.33 -9.52 3.52
N TYR A 31 -7.22 -9.26 2.84
CA TYR A 31 -7.16 -8.29 1.76
C TYR A 31 -7.71 -8.87 0.45
N VAL A 32 -8.28 -8.01 -0.40
CA VAL A 32 -8.93 -8.34 -1.67
C VAL A 32 -8.01 -9.11 -2.62
N LEU A 33 -6.69 -8.83 -2.59
CA LEU A 33 -5.69 -9.52 -3.43
C LEU A 33 -5.55 -11.02 -3.13
N ALA A 34 -6.03 -11.49 -1.96
CA ALA A 34 -6.01 -12.91 -1.60
C ALA A 34 -7.20 -13.72 -2.18
N SER A 35 -7.90 -13.18 -3.19
CA SER A 35 -9.14 -13.76 -3.76
C SER A 35 -10.33 -13.82 -2.77
N ASN A 36 -10.24 -13.14 -1.63
CA ASN A 36 -11.33 -12.99 -0.64
C ASN A 36 -12.20 -11.74 -0.91
N ALA A 37 -12.19 -11.24 -2.15
CA ALA A 37 -12.77 -9.97 -2.57
C ALA A 37 -14.28 -9.84 -2.28
N THR A 38 -15.01 -10.94 -2.38
CA THR A 38 -16.48 -10.98 -2.32
C THR A 38 -17.06 -10.56 -0.97
N ASN A 39 -16.28 -10.64 0.11
CA ASN A 39 -16.77 -10.38 1.46
C ASN A 39 -16.63 -8.91 1.91
N ARG A 40 -15.85 -8.09 1.21
CA ARG A 40 -15.52 -6.73 1.67
C ARG A 40 -16.11 -5.61 0.85
N VAL A 41 -16.37 -5.84 -0.44
CA VAL A 41 -16.99 -4.83 -1.28
C VAL A 41 -18.21 -5.42 -1.96
N PRO A 42 -19.40 -4.79 -1.78
CA PRO A 42 -20.61 -5.24 -2.45
C PRO A 42 -20.42 -5.27 -3.97
N PRO A 43 -21.07 -6.22 -4.67
CA PRO A 43 -21.07 -6.24 -6.13
C PRO A 43 -21.68 -4.94 -6.70
N PRO A 44 -21.36 -4.57 -7.96
CA PRO A 44 -21.96 -3.40 -8.60
C PRO A 44 -23.48 -3.51 -8.59
N ASN A 45 -24.19 -2.43 -8.24
CA ASN A 45 -25.64 -2.44 -8.22
C ASN A 45 -26.21 -2.38 -9.64
N THR A 46 -26.36 -3.55 -10.26
CA THR A 46 -26.88 -3.66 -11.63
C THR A 46 -28.40 -3.53 -11.73
N ASN A 47 -29.10 -3.21 -10.64
CA ASN A 47 -30.55 -3.03 -10.63
C ASN A 47 -30.91 -1.55 -10.79
N PRO A 48 -31.38 -1.11 -11.97
CA PRO A 48 -31.81 0.27 -12.14
C PRO A 48 -33.08 0.54 -11.32
N PRO A 49 -33.31 1.79 -10.86
CA PRO A 49 -34.55 2.16 -10.21
C PRO A 49 -35.77 1.79 -11.06
N PRO A 50 -36.87 1.29 -10.45
CA PRO A 50 -38.03 0.77 -11.19
C PRO A 50 -38.70 1.85 -12.06
N ASN A 51 -38.67 3.11 -11.63
CA ASN A 51 -39.25 4.25 -12.35
C ASN A 51 -38.27 4.90 -13.34
N LEU A 52 -37.09 4.32 -13.57
CA LEU A 52 -36.13 4.88 -14.52
C LEU A 52 -36.59 4.61 -15.96
N HIS A 53 -36.56 5.65 -16.79
CA HIS A 53 -36.90 5.55 -18.20
C HIS A 53 -36.07 4.47 -18.90
N GLN A 54 -36.72 3.63 -19.71
CA GLN A 54 -36.09 2.44 -20.31
C GLN A 54 -34.83 2.79 -21.11
N GLY A 55 -34.86 3.90 -21.86
CA GLY A 55 -33.72 4.38 -22.65
C GLY A 55 -32.49 4.86 -21.84
N ILE A 56 -32.60 4.97 -20.51
CA ILE A 56 -31.51 5.39 -19.62
C ILE A 56 -30.96 4.21 -18.80
N LYS A 57 -31.67 3.09 -18.70
CA LYS A 57 -31.26 1.93 -17.88
C LYS A 57 -29.89 1.40 -18.28
N ASP A 58 -29.58 1.35 -19.57
CA ASP A 58 -28.27 0.88 -20.05
C ASP A 58 -27.14 1.83 -19.64
N LEU A 59 -27.39 3.15 -19.71
CA LEU A 59 -26.45 4.16 -19.23
C LEU A 59 -26.23 4.03 -17.72
N TYR A 60 -27.29 3.83 -16.93
CA TYR A 60 -27.18 3.60 -15.49
C TYR A 60 -26.28 2.41 -15.17
N ILE A 61 -26.50 1.26 -15.84
CA ILE A 61 -25.72 0.04 -15.63
C ILE A 61 -24.25 0.28 -16.04
N ALA A 62 -24.00 0.96 -17.15
CA ALA A 62 -22.65 1.29 -17.60
C ALA A 62 -21.93 2.19 -16.58
N GLN A 63 -22.59 3.24 -16.09
CA GLN A 63 -22.04 4.14 -15.09
C GLN A 63 -21.79 3.44 -13.75
N GLU A 64 -22.66 2.53 -13.33
CA GLU A 64 -22.46 1.75 -12.11
C GLU A 64 -21.25 0.82 -12.21
N LYS A 65 -21.06 0.16 -13.36
CA LYS A 65 -19.88 -0.67 -13.61
C LYS A 65 -18.60 0.16 -13.47
N GLU A 66 -18.59 1.39 -13.99
CA GLU A 66 -17.43 2.28 -13.90
C GLU A 66 -17.20 2.79 -12.47
N ARG A 67 -18.26 3.16 -11.74
CA ARG A 67 -18.16 3.49 -10.30
C ARG A 67 -17.57 2.34 -9.51
N HIS A 68 -18.04 1.13 -9.75
CA HIS A 68 -17.52 -0.06 -9.08
C HIS A 68 -16.06 -0.35 -9.48
N ARG A 69 -15.69 -0.18 -10.75
CA ARG A 69 -14.30 -0.32 -11.21
C ARG A 69 -13.38 0.65 -10.48
N LEU A 70 -13.76 1.91 -10.36
CA LEU A 70 -12.99 2.93 -9.63
C LEU A 70 -12.89 2.59 -8.13
N LEU A 71 -14.00 2.19 -7.50
CA LEU A 71 -14.02 1.73 -6.12
C LEU A 71 -13.06 0.56 -5.87
N MET A 72 -13.05 -0.45 -6.76
CA MET A 72 -12.13 -1.58 -6.69
C MET A 72 -10.68 -1.13 -6.74
N GLN A 73 -10.35 -0.22 -7.65
CA GLN A 73 -9.02 0.34 -7.75
C GLN A 73 -8.62 1.05 -6.45
N HIS A 74 -9.48 1.91 -5.89
CA HIS A 74 -9.21 2.63 -4.63
C HIS A 74 -9.02 1.68 -3.45
N VAL A 75 -9.86 0.65 -3.33
CA VAL A 75 -9.75 -0.35 -2.25
C VAL A 75 -8.43 -1.11 -2.35
N ILE A 76 -8.05 -1.55 -3.55
CA ILE A 76 -6.79 -2.27 -3.77
C ILE A 76 -5.60 -1.37 -3.43
N GLU A 77 -5.60 -0.11 -3.86
CA GLU A 77 -4.54 0.84 -3.55
C GLU A 77 -4.42 1.10 -2.04
N LYS A 78 -5.55 1.28 -1.35
CA LYS A 78 -5.59 1.41 0.11
C LYS A 78 -5.00 0.19 0.81
N GLU A 79 -5.37 -1.02 0.40
CA GLU A 79 -4.83 -2.24 1.02
C GLU A 79 -3.34 -2.42 0.74
N LYS A 80 -2.87 -2.09 -0.48
CA LYS A 80 -1.44 -2.07 -0.79
C LYS A 80 -0.67 -1.08 0.09
N LEU A 81 -1.25 0.09 0.35
CA LEU A 81 -0.67 1.08 1.26
C LEU A 81 -0.52 0.50 2.66
N VAL A 82 -1.60 -0.07 3.22
CA VAL A 82 -1.59 -0.71 4.55
C VAL A 82 -0.54 -1.82 4.64
N LEU A 83 -0.52 -2.73 3.66
CA LEU A 83 0.47 -3.81 3.61
C LEU A 83 1.91 -3.26 3.57
N SER A 84 2.14 -2.18 2.81
CA SER A 84 3.47 -1.58 2.70
C SER A 84 3.92 -0.91 4.00
N VAL A 85 3.01 -0.23 4.71
CA VAL A 85 3.25 0.35 6.03
C VAL A 85 3.61 -0.75 7.03
N GLU A 86 2.77 -1.77 7.15
CA GLU A 86 2.97 -2.89 8.07
C GLU A 86 4.31 -3.60 7.81
N GLN A 87 4.68 -3.80 6.54
CA GLN A 87 5.96 -4.41 6.19
C GLN A 87 7.14 -3.55 6.60
N GLU A 88 7.05 -2.23 6.41
CA GLU A 88 8.12 -1.30 6.77
C GLU A 88 8.31 -1.25 8.29
N ILE A 89 7.21 -1.25 9.06
CA ILE A 89 7.26 -1.36 10.53
C ILE A 89 8.01 -2.62 10.96
N LEU A 90 7.73 -3.76 10.32
CA LEU A 90 8.44 -5.02 10.58
C LEU A 90 9.93 -4.93 10.22
N ARG A 91 10.29 -4.26 9.11
CA ARG A 91 11.70 -4.03 8.74
C ARG A 91 12.42 -3.18 9.80
N VAL A 92 11.77 -2.15 10.35
CA VAL A 92 12.33 -1.33 11.44
C VAL A 92 12.56 -2.16 12.71
N HIS A 93 11.59 -3.00 13.10
CA HIS A 93 11.76 -3.92 14.24
C HIS A 93 12.89 -4.94 13.98
N GLY A 94 12.97 -5.49 12.77
CA GLY A 94 14.06 -6.38 12.35
C GLY A 94 15.43 -5.69 12.41
N ARG A 95 15.52 -4.42 12.01
CA ARG A 95 16.73 -3.60 12.12
C ARG A 95 17.11 -3.37 13.59
N ALA A 96 16.15 -3.02 14.43
CA ALA A 96 16.38 -2.79 15.86
C ALA A 96 16.85 -4.06 16.58
N ALA A 97 16.22 -5.20 16.32
CA ALA A 97 16.61 -6.48 16.89
C ALA A 97 18.05 -6.88 16.49
N ARG A 98 18.41 -6.65 15.22
CA ARG A 98 19.79 -6.87 14.74
C ARG A 98 20.80 -5.96 15.43
N ALA A 99 20.47 -4.68 15.63
CA ALA A 99 21.33 -3.74 16.35
C ALA A 99 21.53 -4.16 17.83
N LEU A 100 20.47 -4.61 18.51
CA LEU A 100 20.54 -5.18 19.87
C LEU A 100 21.41 -6.44 19.94
N ALA A 101 21.37 -7.26 18.89
CA ALA A 101 22.21 -8.45 18.74
C ALA A 101 23.64 -8.14 18.28
N ASN A 102 24.01 -6.85 18.15
CA ASN A 102 25.30 -6.39 17.61
C ASN A 102 25.63 -7.00 16.23
N GLN A 103 24.58 -7.25 15.43
CA GLN A 103 24.68 -7.85 14.11
C GLN A 103 24.30 -6.82 13.04
N ALA A 104 25.24 -6.41 12.19
CA ALA A 104 24.99 -5.40 11.17
C ALA A 104 24.11 -5.93 10.01
N LEU A 105 24.37 -7.16 9.56
CA LEU A 105 23.76 -7.75 8.37
C LEU A 105 22.68 -8.76 8.74
N PRO A 106 21.61 -8.89 7.93
CA PRO A 106 20.63 -9.95 8.13
C PRO A 106 21.24 -11.33 7.85
N PHE A 107 20.87 -12.32 8.65
CA PHE A 107 21.17 -13.71 8.31
C PHE A 107 20.22 -14.16 7.20
N SER A 108 20.69 -14.13 5.96
CA SER A 108 19.88 -14.43 4.77
C SER A 108 20.72 -15.03 3.66
N ALA A 109 20.07 -15.78 2.76
CA ALA A 109 20.71 -16.27 1.54
C ALA A 109 21.30 -15.13 0.70
N CYS A 110 20.57 -14.00 0.55
CA CYS A 110 21.06 -12.84 -0.20
C CYS A 110 22.36 -12.26 0.38
N THR A 111 22.49 -12.22 1.71
CA THR A 111 23.73 -11.77 2.37
C THR A 111 24.88 -12.71 2.08
N ILE A 112 24.64 -14.03 2.12
CA ILE A 112 25.67 -15.03 1.84
C ILE A 112 26.11 -14.95 0.37
N LEU A 113 25.16 -14.87 -0.57
CA LEU A 113 25.43 -14.81 -2.01
C LEU A 113 26.16 -13.52 -2.40
N ARG A 114 25.77 -12.36 -1.87
CA ARG A 114 26.48 -11.10 -2.08
C ARG A 114 27.93 -11.18 -1.58
N ASP A 115 28.15 -11.81 -0.43
CA ASP A 115 29.50 -12.02 0.11
C ASP A 115 30.32 -13.06 -0.69
N GLU A 116 29.71 -13.83 -1.61
CA GLU A 116 30.39 -14.76 -2.54
C GLU A 116 30.72 -14.11 -3.90
N GLU A 117 30.09 -12.97 -4.20
CA GLU A 117 30.22 -12.31 -5.48
C GLU A 117 31.55 -11.55 -5.57
N VAL A 118 32.46 -12.09 -6.40
CA VAL A 118 33.86 -11.61 -6.55
C VAL A 118 33.95 -10.17 -7.05
N TYR A 119 32.94 -9.68 -7.79
CA TYR A 119 32.88 -8.33 -8.34
C TYR A 119 32.28 -7.29 -7.39
N SER A 120 31.66 -7.73 -6.29
CA SER A 120 31.05 -6.86 -5.27
C SER A 120 31.98 -6.67 -4.07
N ALA A 121 33.31 -6.66 -4.30
CA ALA A 121 34.30 -6.41 -3.26
C ALA A 121 34.10 -4.99 -2.70
N ILE A 122 33.35 -4.91 -1.60
CA ILE A 122 33.15 -3.69 -0.84
C ILE A 122 34.54 -3.19 -0.41
N SER A 123 34.89 -1.94 -0.75
CA SER A 123 36.17 -1.36 -0.30
C SER A 123 36.27 -1.49 1.23
N PRO A 124 37.45 -1.78 1.79
CA PRO A 124 37.66 -1.82 3.24
C PRO A 124 37.11 -0.59 3.97
N GLU A 125 37.18 0.61 3.36
CA GLU A 125 36.63 1.85 3.94
C GLU A 125 35.09 1.83 4.02
N GLN A 126 34.43 1.24 3.01
CA GLN A 126 32.98 1.13 2.99
C GLN A 126 32.49 0.08 4.01
N GLU A 127 33.24 -1.00 4.21
CA GLU A 127 32.94 -1.96 5.30
C GLU A 127 33.06 -1.35 6.69
N GLU A 128 34.07 -0.50 6.91
CA GLU A 128 34.28 0.17 8.18
C GLU A 128 33.17 1.19 8.46
N LYS A 129 32.75 1.94 7.43
CA LYS A 129 31.61 2.86 7.50
C LYS A 129 30.30 2.12 7.83
N ASP A 130 30.03 0.99 7.17
CA ASP A 130 28.82 0.19 7.41
C ASP A 130 28.83 -0.45 8.80
N ARG A 131 29.99 -0.92 9.28
CA ARG A 131 30.15 -1.41 10.66
C ARG A 131 29.96 -0.30 11.69
N ASN A 132 30.50 0.89 11.44
CA ASN A 132 30.35 2.04 12.34
C ASN A 132 28.92 2.58 12.34
N GLN A 133 28.22 2.52 11.21
CA GLN A 133 26.80 2.85 11.12
C GLN A 133 25.92 1.83 11.85
N ALA A 134 26.24 0.54 11.76
CA ALA A 134 25.56 -0.52 12.51
C ALA A 134 25.89 -0.51 14.01
N ARG A 135 27.08 -0.04 14.38
CA ARG A 135 27.53 0.19 15.77
C ARG A 135 27.16 1.55 16.33
N SER A 136 26.57 2.45 15.53
CA SER A 136 26.00 3.69 16.03
C SER A 136 25.11 3.33 17.21
N ARG A 137 25.40 3.92 18.38
CA ARG A 137 24.92 3.51 19.71
C ARG A 137 23.40 3.36 19.71
N TYR A 138 22.93 2.18 19.33
CA TYR A 138 21.51 1.88 19.28
C TYR A 138 20.95 2.14 20.67
N ASN A 139 19.85 2.88 20.70
CA ASN A 139 19.13 3.16 21.92
C ASN A 139 17.64 3.31 21.57
N GLY A 140 16.77 3.25 22.59
CA GLY A 140 15.33 3.30 22.39
C GLY A 140 14.85 4.57 21.67
N ARG A 141 15.51 5.72 21.83
CA ARG A 141 15.14 6.95 21.13
C ARG A 141 15.38 6.85 19.63
N LEU A 142 16.49 6.23 19.23
CA LEU A 142 16.79 6.02 17.81
C LEU A 142 15.76 5.09 17.14
N PHE A 143 15.30 4.06 17.86
CA PHE A 143 14.23 3.20 17.38
C PHE A 143 12.91 3.96 17.18
N LEU A 144 12.52 4.80 18.14
CA LEU A 144 11.33 5.64 18.02
C LEU A 144 11.44 6.63 16.86
N SER A 145 12.63 7.22 16.63
CA SER A 145 12.87 8.08 15.47
C SER A 145 12.66 7.35 14.15
N TRP A 146 13.12 6.11 14.01
CA TRP A 146 12.89 5.34 12.77
C TRP A 146 11.41 5.01 12.55
N LEU A 147 10.65 4.76 13.62
CA LEU A 147 9.21 4.58 13.49
C LEU A 147 8.52 5.88 13.07
N GLN A 148 8.93 7.02 13.63
CA GLN A 148 8.43 8.33 13.22
C GLN A 148 8.73 8.61 11.73
N ASP A 149 9.93 8.30 11.25
CA ASP A 149 10.29 8.45 9.83
C ASP A 149 9.38 7.61 8.93
N VAL A 150 8.98 6.42 9.38
CA VAL A 150 8.02 5.55 8.69
C VAL A 150 6.63 6.19 8.69
N ASP A 151 6.15 6.64 9.84
CA ASP A 151 4.85 7.29 9.98
C ASP A 151 4.75 8.55 9.11
N ASP A 152 5.73 9.47 9.20
CA ASP A 152 5.77 10.71 8.42
C ASP A 152 5.82 10.45 6.91
N LYS A 153 6.58 9.44 6.48
CA LYS A 153 6.66 9.03 5.07
C LYS A 153 5.30 8.55 4.58
N TRP A 154 4.67 7.65 5.33
CA TRP A 154 3.42 7.05 4.89
C TRP A 154 2.22 7.97 5.04
N GLU A 155 2.26 8.92 5.98
CA GLU A 155 1.25 9.96 6.10
C GLU A 155 1.21 10.84 4.85
N LYS A 156 2.37 11.31 4.36
CA LYS A 156 2.47 12.08 3.11
C LYS A 156 1.95 11.30 1.90
N ILE A 157 2.27 10.01 1.80
CA ILE A 157 1.79 9.15 0.71
C ILE A 157 0.27 8.96 0.82
N LYS A 158 -0.26 8.76 2.03
CA LYS A 158 -1.69 8.63 2.30
C LYS A 158 -2.45 9.89 1.90
N GLU A 159 -1.98 11.06 2.31
CA GLU A 159 -2.59 12.35 1.94
C GLU A 159 -2.64 12.52 0.41
N SER A 160 -1.52 12.27 -0.27
CA SER A 160 -1.46 12.33 -1.74
C SER A 160 -2.44 11.35 -2.40
N MET A 161 -2.55 10.13 -1.88
CA MET A 161 -3.50 9.13 -2.37
C MET A 161 -4.95 9.59 -2.19
N LEU A 162 -5.30 10.14 -1.02
CA LEU A 162 -6.65 10.60 -0.72
C LEU A 162 -7.07 11.76 -1.64
N VAL A 163 -6.19 12.73 -1.86
CA VAL A 163 -6.46 13.84 -2.78
C VAL A 163 -6.68 13.33 -4.20
N ARG A 164 -5.86 12.37 -4.66
CA ARG A 164 -6.03 11.77 -5.99
C ARG A 164 -7.34 10.99 -6.09
N HIS A 165 -7.67 10.15 -5.11
CA HIS A 165 -8.93 9.39 -5.10
C HIS A 165 -10.15 10.31 -5.13
N HIS A 166 -10.10 11.43 -4.40
CA HIS A 166 -11.15 12.45 -4.45
C HIS A 166 -11.28 13.05 -5.85
N ASN A 167 -10.18 13.50 -6.46
CA ASN A 167 -10.19 14.06 -7.81
C ASN A 167 -10.70 13.04 -8.85
N GLU A 168 -10.30 11.78 -8.76
CA GLU A 168 -10.78 10.71 -9.65
C GLU A 168 -12.30 10.49 -9.51
N ALA A 169 -12.81 10.48 -8.27
CA ALA A 169 -14.24 10.33 -7.99
C ALA A 169 -15.06 11.53 -8.50
N GLU A 170 -14.61 12.76 -8.25
CA GLU A 170 -15.24 13.98 -8.75
C GLU A 170 -15.22 14.04 -10.29
N SER A 171 -14.10 13.69 -10.91
CA SER A 171 -13.98 13.66 -12.37
C SER A 171 -14.94 12.64 -12.98
N LEU A 172 -15.03 11.44 -12.42
CA LEU A 172 -15.98 10.42 -12.86
C LEU A 172 -17.42 10.91 -12.69
N HIS A 173 -17.75 11.51 -11.54
CA HIS A 173 -19.09 12.05 -11.28
C HIS A 173 -19.46 13.13 -12.31
N ALA A 174 -18.55 14.06 -12.62
CA ALA A 174 -18.79 15.12 -13.60
C ALA A 174 -19.08 14.58 -15.00
N VAL A 175 -18.30 13.60 -15.47
CA VAL A 175 -18.53 12.92 -16.76
C VAL A 175 -19.88 12.21 -16.75
N GLN A 176 -20.17 11.43 -15.71
CA GLN A 176 -21.43 10.68 -15.60
C GLN A 176 -22.65 11.62 -15.56
N LYS A 177 -22.54 12.75 -14.88
CA LYS A 177 -23.60 13.76 -14.83
C LYS A 177 -23.84 14.38 -16.20
N MET A 178 -22.77 14.75 -16.91
CA MET A 178 -22.86 15.29 -18.27
C MET A 178 -23.51 14.29 -19.25
N ASP A 179 -23.06 13.04 -19.25
CA ASP A 179 -23.63 11.97 -20.08
C ASP A 179 -25.11 11.74 -19.78
N TRP A 180 -25.48 11.83 -18.49
CA TRP A 180 -26.85 11.67 -18.05
C TRP A 180 -27.75 12.80 -18.56
N GLU A 181 -27.31 14.05 -18.39
CA GLU A 181 -28.02 15.23 -18.89
C GLU A 181 -28.16 15.18 -20.42
N TRP A 182 -27.12 14.75 -21.13
CA TRP A 182 -27.17 14.55 -22.58
C TRP A 182 -28.21 13.48 -22.97
N LYS A 183 -28.21 12.33 -22.29
CA LYS A 183 -29.14 11.23 -22.56
C LYS A 183 -30.60 11.63 -22.31
N MET A 184 -30.85 12.42 -21.25
CA MET A 184 -32.17 12.96 -20.94
C MET A 184 -32.69 13.89 -22.05
N LYS A 185 -31.81 14.72 -22.63
CA LYS A 185 -32.14 15.59 -23.77
C LYS A 185 -32.43 14.79 -25.03
N GLU A 186 -31.59 13.80 -25.35
CA GLU A 186 -31.77 12.92 -26.52
C GLU A 186 -33.12 12.20 -26.49
N LEU A 187 -33.55 11.74 -25.31
CA LEU A 187 -34.82 11.04 -25.12
C LEU A 187 -36.03 11.98 -24.97
N GLY A 188 -35.84 13.30 -25.01
CA GLY A 188 -36.91 14.27 -24.83
C GLY A 188 -37.54 14.29 -23.43
N ILE A 189 -36.88 13.71 -22.42
CA ILE A 189 -37.37 13.64 -21.03
C ILE A 189 -37.13 14.99 -20.31
N CYS A 190 -36.27 15.84 -20.86
CA CYS A 190 -36.17 17.24 -20.47
C CYS A 190 -37.37 18.03 -20.99
N GLU A 191 -38.48 18.08 -20.23
CA GLU A 191 -39.44 19.16 -20.43
C GLU A 191 -38.72 20.50 -20.17
N LEU A 192 -38.62 21.34 -21.20
CA LEU A 192 -38.42 22.76 -21.02
C LEU A 192 -39.56 23.27 -20.14
N LYS A 193 -39.32 23.45 -18.84
CA LYS A 193 -40.09 24.42 -18.05
C LYS A 193 -39.63 25.82 -18.43
N SER A 194 -39.91 26.21 -19.67
CA SER A 194 -39.97 27.59 -20.11
C SER A 194 -41.44 27.86 -20.38
N ASN A 195 -42.22 28.07 -19.33
CA ASN A 195 -43.49 28.76 -19.51
C ASN A 195 -43.19 30.25 -19.74
N PRO A 196 -43.86 30.89 -20.72
CA PRO A 196 -43.64 32.28 -21.11
C PRO A 196 -43.97 33.29 -20.00
#